data_AF-A0A2E1UZ21-F1
#
_entry.id   AF-A0A2E1UZ21-F1
#
_cell.length_a   1.000
_cell.length_b   1.000
_cell.length_c   1.000
_cell.angle_alpha   90.00
_cell.angle_beta   90.00
_cell.angle_gamma   90.00
#
_symmetry.space_group_name_H-M   'P 1'
#
loop_
_entity.id
_entity.type
_entity.pdbx_description
1 polymer ?
#
loop_
_entity_poly.entity_id
_entity_poly.type
_entity_poly.pdbx_seq_one_letter_code
_entity_poly.pdbx_strand_id
1 'polypeptide(L)' 'MGIKLYETTNYKNDWNGTYNGVKVPDGTYFYQLYLTEAVIQKGFIFVKR' A
#
# COMPACT_ATOMS: atom_id res chain seq x y z
N MET A 1 -12.22 10.95 3.28
CA MET A 1 -12.42 9.76 2.43
C MET A 1 -11.06 9.37 1.86
N GLY A 2 -10.67 8.10 1.93
CA GLY A 2 -9.40 7.62 1.36
C GLY A 2 -9.63 6.94 0.02
N ILE A 3 -8.62 6.94 -0.87
CA ILE A 3 -8.65 6.22 -2.14
C ILE A 3 -7.79 4.97 -2.00
N LYS A 4 -8.33 3.80 -2.40
CA LYS A 4 -7.54 2.56 -2.47
C LYS A 4 -6.65 2.60 -3.70
N LEU A 5 -5.34 2.57 -3.48
CA LEU A 5 -4.35 2.68 -4.55
C LEU A 5 -3.91 1.33 -5.09
N TYR A 6 -3.84 0.32 -4.23
CA TYR A 6 -3.31 -0.99 -4.57
C TYR A 6 -3.96 -2.05 -3.68
N GLU A 7 -4.25 -3.21 -4.27
CA GLU A 7 -4.73 -4.41 -3.57
C GLU A 7 -4.21 -5.63 -4.33
N THR A 8 -3.68 -6.60 -3.60
CA THR A 8 -3.21 -7.86 -4.18
C THR A 8 -3.28 -8.99 -3.17
N THR A 9 -3.26 -10.21 -3.67
CA THR A 9 -3.05 -11.43 -2.88
C THR A 9 -1.61 -11.91 -3.04
N ASN A 10 -1.01 -12.48 -2.00
CA ASN A 10 0.38 -12.96 -2.01
C ASN A 10 1.41 -11.84 -2.32
N TYR A 11 1.23 -10.67 -1.70
CA TYR A 11 2.10 -9.50 -1.86
C TYR A 11 3.58 -9.85 -1.60
N LYS A 12 4.47 -9.43 -2.51
CA LYS A 12 5.91 -9.73 -2.45
C LYS A 12 6.76 -8.50 -2.16
N ASN A 13 6.15 -7.44 -1.61
CA ASN A 13 6.81 -6.15 -1.42
C ASN A 13 7.22 -5.50 -2.76
N ASP A 14 6.40 -5.68 -3.79
CA ASP A 14 6.64 -5.33 -5.19
C ASP A 14 5.90 -4.07 -5.65
N TRP A 15 5.03 -3.50 -4.82
CA TRP A 15 4.40 -2.21 -5.11
C TRP A 15 5.44 -1.09 -5.05
N ASN A 16 5.58 -0.37 -6.16
CA ASN A 16 6.62 0.64 -6.38
C ASN A 16 6.11 2.09 -6.24
N GLY A 17 4.99 2.30 -5.52
CA GLY A 17 4.41 3.62 -5.33
C GLY A 17 3.73 4.18 -6.58
N THR A 18 3.02 3.33 -7.33
CA THR A 18 2.24 3.74 -8.52
C THR A 18 0.75 3.51 -8.35
N TYR A 19 -0.05 4.34 -8.99
CA TYR A 19 -1.50 4.20 -9.11
C TYR A 19 -1.89 4.50 -10.56
N ASN A 20 -2.59 3.57 -11.22
CA ASN A 20 -2.95 3.65 -12.64
C ASN A 20 -1.74 3.95 -13.56
N GLY A 21 -0.59 3.33 -13.29
CA GLY A 21 0.65 3.51 -14.05
C GLY A 21 1.41 4.82 -13.78
N VAL A 22 0.89 5.70 -12.92
CA VAL A 22 1.50 6.98 -12.57
C VAL A 22 2.06 6.93 -11.15
N LYS A 23 3.25 7.51 -10.92
CA LYS A 23 3.82 7.64 -9.57
C LYS A 23 2.92 8.49 -8.67
N VAL A 24 2.64 7.99 -7.48
CA VAL A 24 1.87 8.74 -6.48
C VAL A 24 2.66 9.95 -5.98
N PRO A 25 2.00 11.00 -5.47
CA PRO A 25 2.69 12.14 -4.85
C PRO A 25 3.51 11.78 -3.62
N ASP A 26 4.43 12.66 -3.24
CA ASP A 26 5.12 12.55 -1.96
C ASP A 26 4.11 12.63 -0.81
N GLY A 27 4.24 11.74 0.17
CA GLY A 27 3.32 11.75 1.30
C GLY A 27 3.26 10.44 2.08
N THR A 28 2.41 10.44 3.10
CA THR A 28 2.16 9.29 3.96
C THR A 28 0.98 8.49 3.42
N TYR A 29 1.20 7.21 3.18
CA TYR A 29 0.21 6.25 2.70
C TYR A 29 0.00 5.17 3.75
N PHE A 30 -1.25 4.80 3.99
CA PHE A 30 -1.60 3.77 4.95
C PHE A 30 -1.76 2.42 4.26
N TYR A 31 -1.39 1.35 4.95
CA TYR A 31 -1.57 -0.01 4.47
C TYR A 31 -2.24 -0.91 5.51
N GLN A 32 -2.86 -1.98 5.02
CA GLN A 32 -3.36 -3.09 5.81
C GLN A 32 -2.97 -4.40 5.13
N LEU A 33 -2.23 -5.26 5.82
CA LEU A 33 -1.80 -6.57 5.36
C LEU A 33 -2.52 -7.66 6.15
N TYR A 34 -3.11 -8.61 5.44
CA TYR A 34 -3.72 -9.79 6.01
C TYR A 34 -2.71 -10.94 5.85
N LEU A 35 -2.00 -11.28 6.92
CA LEU A 35 -0.97 -12.34 6.88
C LEU A 35 -1.60 -13.73 7.04
N THR A 36 -2.65 -13.80 7.87
CA THR A 36 -3.54 -14.95 8.06
C THR A 36 -4.95 -14.41 8.32
N GLU A 37 -5.96 -15.29 8.46
CA GLU A 37 -7.34 -14.87 8.76
C GLU A 37 -7.45 -14.02 10.04
N ALA A 38 -6.58 -14.24 11.02
CA ALA A 38 -6.62 -13.54 12.31
C ALA A 38 -5.57 -12.42 12.44
N VAL A 39 -4.54 -12.41 11.58
CA VAL A 39 -3.41 -11.49 11.72
C VAL A 39 -3.50 -10.39 10.68
N ILE A 40 -3.88 -9.19 11.16
CA ILE A 40 -3.92 -7.96 10.38
C ILE A 40 -2.81 -7.03 10.86
N GLN A 41 -1.86 -6.73 9.98
CA GLN A 41 -0.82 -5.73 10.21
C GLN A 41 -1.25 -4.41 9.56
N LYS A 42 -1.11 -3.31 10.30
CA LYS A 42 -1.44 -1.96 9.83
C LYS A 42 -0.26 -1.05 10.06
N GLY A 43 -0.14 -0.04 9.21
CA GLY A 43 0.91 0.95 9.36
C GLY A 43 0.83 2.00 8.27
N PHE A 44 1.93 2.72 8.15
CA PHE A 44 2.10 3.70 7.09
C PHE A 44 3.48 3.61 6.48
N ILE A 45 3.59 4.04 5.24
CA ILE A 45 4.85 4.28 4.56
C ILE A 45 4.90 5.74 4.12
N PHE A 46 6.10 6.32 4.10
CA PHE A 46 6.32 7.60 3.47
C PHE A 46 6.91 7.36 2.09
N VAL A 47 6.20 7.80 1.05
CA VAL A 47 6.70 7.77 -0.33
C VAL A 47 7.33 9.13 -0.62
N LYS A 48 8.56 9.11 -1.11
CA LYS A 48 9.30 10.29 -1.57
C LYS A 48 9.82 10.03 -2.98
N ARG A 49 9.66 11.00 -3.87
CA ARG A 49 10.21 10.97 -5.24
C ARG A 49 11.73 11.03 -5.29
#